data_AF-A0A7Z0TPU1-F1
#
_entry.id   AF-A0A7Z0TPU1-F1
#
_cell.length_a   1.000
_cell.length_b   1.000
_cell.length_c   1.000
_cell.angle_alpha   90.00
_cell.angle_beta   90.00
_cell.angle_gamma   90.00
#
_symmetry.space_group_name_H-M   'P 1'
#
loop_
_entity.id
_entity.type
_entity.pdbx_description
1 polymer ?
#
loop_
_entity_poly.entity_id
_entity_poly.type
_entity_poly.pdbx_seq_one_letter_code
_entity_poly.pdbx_strand_id
1 'polypeptide(L)'
;MVACELEQKDANAFPGVTLFTKRQAPGMKPTAVYLPPKHPTSATKFDVVIWLHGFYVKNHEFLFHSDPARLREQVRDSGKDVVLIAPFLGYEYAVGDTFAGNYSVSDLATANWGERYIEEILGALARFLGLSSTSIPQLQIGKLIIACHSGGGNGMRNLVGSLGKYQGKLTACWGFDCLYGANARPDDATFWYQWLSGQSGRALEIVYGPSTLPQSVKLDLIGRGLATTDGNQTQPQRPALKNLSVSLGHHDLFPAFGQMVRVNDLDPAFVDRFMIPQVADQPRHKPAPQRGEFLQHAISNVRSAFPFPKDIHYMIARGGFFSRLSKL
;
A
#
# COMPACT_ATOMS: atom_id res chain seq x y z
N MET A 1 -15.79 25.78 -14.49
CA MET A 1 -15.57 24.35 -14.19
C MET A 1 -16.12 24.05 -12.82
N VAL A 2 -16.70 22.86 -12.61
CA VAL A 2 -17.22 22.43 -11.32
C VAL A 2 -16.05 21.99 -10.44
N ALA A 3 -15.85 22.64 -9.30
CA ALA A 3 -14.77 22.31 -8.35
C ALA A 3 -15.20 21.21 -7.37
N CYS A 4 -14.23 20.46 -6.83
CA CYS A 4 -14.49 19.51 -5.77
C CYS A 4 -14.95 20.21 -4.47
N GLU A 5 -15.96 19.65 -3.80
CA GLU A 5 -16.48 20.13 -2.52
C GLU A 5 -16.46 18.99 -1.49
N LEU A 6 -15.93 19.27 -0.31
CA LEU A 6 -15.91 18.37 0.82
C LEU A 6 -16.98 18.79 1.83
N GLU A 7 -17.66 17.83 2.42
CA GLU A 7 -18.54 18.03 3.57
C GLU A 7 -18.03 17.25 4.77
N GLN A 8 -18.19 17.82 5.96
CA GLN A 8 -17.90 17.10 7.19
C GLN A 8 -19.07 16.22 7.58
N LYS A 9 -18.77 14.97 7.93
CA LYS A 9 -19.68 14.07 8.63
C LYS A 9 -19.07 13.63 9.94
N ASP A 10 -19.86 12.96 10.77
CA ASP A 10 -19.45 12.43 12.09
C ASP A 10 -18.93 13.50 13.06
N ALA A 11 -19.35 14.75 12.90
CA ALA A 11 -19.03 15.80 13.86
C ALA A 11 -19.48 15.35 15.25
N ASN A 12 -18.57 15.39 16.22
CA ASN A 12 -18.74 14.91 17.60
C ASN A 12 -18.90 13.38 17.78
N ALA A 13 -19.01 12.60 16.70
CA ALA A 13 -19.11 11.14 16.77
C ALA A 13 -17.74 10.44 16.67
N PHE A 14 -16.75 11.08 16.04
CA PHE A 14 -15.39 10.57 15.93
C PHE A 14 -14.35 11.69 16.13
N PRO A 15 -13.28 11.50 16.93
CA PRO A 15 -12.25 12.52 17.11
C PRO A 15 -11.55 12.90 15.81
N GLY A 16 -11.38 14.21 15.58
CA GLY A 16 -10.79 14.77 14.37
C GLY A 16 -11.85 15.24 13.38
N VAL A 17 -11.46 15.48 12.13
CA VAL A 17 -12.36 15.92 11.07
C VAL A 17 -12.44 14.83 10.01
N THR A 18 -13.64 14.26 9.84
CA THR A 18 -13.93 13.30 8.78
C THR A 18 -14.70 14.00 7.67
N LEU A 19 -14.13 14.02 6.47
CA LEU A 19 -14.70 14.67 5.30
C LEU A 19 -14.98 13.66 4.20
N PHE A 20 -16.02 13.95 3.42
CA PHE A 20 -16.38 13.17 2.24
C PHE A 20 -16.65 14.12 1.07
N THR A 21 -16.39 13.65 -0.15
CA THR A 21 -16.74 14.41 -1.35
C THR A 21 -18.25 14.52 -1.49
N LYS A 22 -18.77 15.74 -1.32
CA LYS A 22 -20.15 16.10 -1.62
C LYS A 22 -20.35 16.36 -3.11
N ARG A 23 -19.34 16.93 -3.77
CA ARG A 23 -19.31 17.20 -5.21
C ARG A 23 -17.93 16.93 -5.79
N GLN A 24 -17.90 16.34 -6.98
CA GLN A 24 -16.67 15.97 -7.68
C GLN A 24 -16.38 16.94 -8.83
N ALA A 25 -15.11 17.27 -9.01
CA ALA A 25 -14.65 17.82 -10.28
C ALA A 25 -14.62 16.72 -11.35
N PRO A 26 -14.69 17.04 -12.65
CA PRO A 26 -14.61 16.06 -13.72
C PRO A 26 -13.34 15.18 -13.61
N GLY A 27 -13.50 13.86 -13.71
CA GLY A 27 -12.40 12.90 -13.63
C GLY A 27 -11.91 12.57 -12.21
N MET A 28 -12.53 13.13 -11.17
CA MET A 28 -12.24 12.81 -9.77
C MET A 28 -13.00 11.56 -9.31
N LYS A 29 -12.41 10.83 -8.35
CA LYS A 29 -13.10 9.75 -7.64
C LYS A 29 -13.82 10.30 -6.40
N PRO A 30 -14.98 9.75 -5.99
CA PRO A 30 -15.52 9.99 -4.66
C PRO A 30 -14.43 9.70 -3.62
N THR A 31 -14.26 10.55 -2.63
CA THR A 31 -13.08 10.49 -1.74
C THR A 31 -13.48 10.73 -0.30
N ALA A 32 -12.86 9.98 0.60
CA ALA A 32 -12.88 10.23 2.03
C ALA A 32 -11.56 10.89 2.46
N VAL A 33 -11.63 11.92 3.30
CA VAL A 33 -10.46 12.63 3.82
C VAL A 33 -10.56 12.71 5.34
N TYR A 34 -9.49 12.40 6.06
CA TYR A 34 -9.45 12.46 7.51
C TYR A 34 -8.27 13.30 7.99
N LEU A 35 -8.58 14.27 8.87
CA LEU A 35 -7.60 15.07 9.59
C LEU A 35 -7.63 14.65 11.07
N PRO A 36 -6.51 14.21 11.65
CA PRO A 36 -6.46 13.76 13.04
C PRO A 36 -6.72 14.93 14.01
N PRO A 37 -7.13 14.68 15.27
CA PRO A 37 -7.38 15.73 16.27
C PRO A 37 -6.20 16.68 16.49
N LYS A 38 -4.98 16.16 16.27
CA LYS A 38 -3.72 16.90 16.42
C LYS A 38 -3.48 17.92 15.30
N HIS A 39 -4.25 17.85 14.21
CA HIS A 39 -4.02 18.67 13.04
C HIS A 39 -4.24 20.16 13.33
N PRO A 40 -3.21 21.02 13.16
CA PRO A 40 -3.37 22.44 13.41
C PRO A 40 -4.28 23.07 12.35
N THR A 41 -5.32 23.79 12.78
CA THR A 41 -6.24 24.49 11.86
C THR A 41 -5.55 25.60 11.05
N SER A 42 -4.39 26.06 11.49
CA SER A 42 -3.55 27.05 10.80
C SER A 42 -2.46 26.44 9.92
N ALA A 43 -2.33 25.10 9.87
CA ALA A 43 -1.28 24.48 9.09
C ALA A 43 -1.52 24.67 7.59
N THR A 44 -0.46 25.09 6.88
CA THR A 44 -0.45 25.29 5.43
C THR A 44 0.37 24.25 4.70
N LYS A 45 1.00 23.33 5.44
CA LYS A 45 1.84 22.24 4.94
C LYS A 45 1.47 20.93 5.64
N PHE A 46 1.13 19.90 4.87
CA PHE A 46 0.63 18.63 5.35
C PHE A 46 1.51 17.46 4.93
N ASP A 47 1.73 16.53 5.85
CA ASP A 47 2.15 15.18 5.47
C ASP A 47 0.89 14.40 5.10
N VAL A 48 0.93 13.74 3.93
CA VAL A 48 -0.24 13.13 3.30
C VAL A 48 0.01 11.64 3.09
N VAL A 49 -0.98 10.84 3.47
CA VAL A 49 -1.07 9.43 3.09
C VAL A 49 -2.28 9.26 2.16
N ILE A 50 -2.04 8.76 0.95
CA ILE A 50 -3.11 8.32 0.05
C ILE A 50 -3.31 6.82 0.24
N TRP A 51 -4.52 6.39 0.58
CA TRP A 51 -4.89 4.98 0.71
C TRP A 51 -5.69 4.48 -0.49
N LEU A 52 -5.20 3.43 -1.14
CA LEU A 52 -5.85 2.77 -2.28
C LEU A 52 -6.39 1.40 -1.85
N HIS A 53 -7.71 1.27 -1.82
CA HIS A 53 -8.38 0.05 -1.37
C HIS A 53 -8.51 -1.02 -2.47
N GLY A 54 -8.89 -2.24 -2.09
CA GLY A 54 -9.21 -3.32 -3.03
C GLY A 54 -10.70 -3.56 -3.20
N PHE A 55 -11.09 -4.81 -3.35
CA PHE A 55 -12.49 -5.19 -3.57
C PHE A 55 -13.34 -5.03 -2.30
N TYR A 56 -14.65 -5.23 -2.44
CA TYR A 56 -15.64 -5.22 -1.37
C TYR A 56 -15.89 -3.88 -0.65
N VAL A 57 -15.24 -2.80 -1.08
CA VAL A 57 -15.56 -1.44 -0.62
C VAL A 57 -16.79 -0.93 -1.35
N LYS A 58 -17.85 -0.56 -0.63
CA LYS A 58 -19.13 -0.21 -1.25
C LYS A 58 -19.19 1.22 -1.78
N ASN A 59 -18.51 2.15 -1.12
CA ASN A 59 -18.43 3.56 -1.47
C ASN A 59 -17.34 4.24 -0.62
N HIS A 60 -17.14 5.55 -0.83
CA HIS A 60 -16.16 6.33 -0.08
C HIS A 60 -16.47 6.48 1.43
N GLU A 61 -17.75 6.47 1.85
CA GLU A 61 -18.11 6.49 3.29
C GLU A 61 -17.72 5.17 3.97
N PHE A 62 -17.93 4.05 3.29
CA PHE A 62 -17.58 2.72 3.76
C PHE A 62 -16.09 2.62 4.15
N LEU A 63 -15.18 3.29 3.43
CA LEU A 63 -13.75 3.29 3.71
C LEU A 63 -13.39 3.68 5.15
N PHE A 64 -14.16 4.60 5.74
CA PHE A 64 -13.91 5.12 7.08
C PHE A 64 -14.91 4.62 8.12
N HIS A 65 -16.05 4.09 7.71
CA HIS A 65 -17.09 3.61 8.62
C HIS A 65 -17.07 2.11 8.85
N SER A 66 -16.70 1.32 7.85
CA SER A 66 -16.97 -0.12 7.84
C SER A 66 -15.89 -0.97 7.20
N ASP A 67 -14.93 -0.36 6.49
CA ASP A 67 -13.82 -1.09 5.91
C ASP A 67 -13.00 -1.80 7.00
N PRO A 68 -12.71 -3.11 6.87
CA PRO A 68 -11.97 -3.84 7.88
C PRO A 68 -10.56 -3.31 8.11
N ALA A 69 -9.98 -2.52 7.22
CA ALA A 69 -8.71 -1.87 7.48
C ALA A 69 -8.83 -0.86 8.63
N ARG A 70 -9.97 -0.19 8.89
CA ARG A 70 -10.13 0.81 9.99
C ARG A 70 -9.12 1.96 9.93
N LEU A 71 -9.03 2.61 8.77
CA LEU A 71 -7.93 3.51 8.44
C LEU A 71 -7.88 4.77 9.32
N ARG A 72 -9.00 5.44 9.53
CA ARG A 72 -9.04 6.69 10.31
C ARG A 72 -8.79 6.44 11.79
N GLU A 73 -9.21 5.29 12.32
CA GLU A 73 -8.88 4.82 13.66
C GLU A 73 -7.39 4.63 13.82
N GLN A 74 -6.74 3.99 12.87
CA GLN A 74 -5.29 3.79 12.92
C GLN A 74 -4.51 5.12 12.87
N VAL A 75 -4.94 6.07 12.02
CA VAL A 75 -4.32 7.41 11.99
C VAL A 75 -4.51 8.12 13.32
N ARG A 76 -5.73 8.14 13.87
CA ARG A 76 -6.02 8.69 15.19
C ARG A 76 -5.13 8.06 16.27
N ASP A 77 -5.09 6.74 16.32
CA ASP A 77 -4.42 5.97 17.37
C ASP A 77 -2.89 6.05 17.24
N SER A 78 -2.36 6.36 16.05
CA SER A 78 -0.92 6.58 15.84
C SER A 78 -0.40 7.88 16.49
N GLY A 79 -1.29 8.84 16.77
CA GLY A 79 -0.94 10.16 17.29
C GLY A 79 -0.12 11.04 16.34
N LYS A 80 0.01 10.63 15.07
CA LYS A 80 0.73 11.39 14.03
C LYS A 80 -0.18 12.45 13.40
N ASP A 81 0.43 13.54 12.97
CA ASP A 81 -0.26 14.59 12.22
C ASP A 81 -0.11 14.32 10.72
N VAL A 82 -1.02 13.50 10.18
CA VAL A 82 -1.03 13.08 8.78
C VAL A 82 -2.45 13.18 8.24
N VAL A 83 -2.60 13.85 7.10
CA VAL A 83 -3.87 13.90 6.37
C VAL A 83 -4.02 12.61 5.56
N LEU A 84 -5.05 11.83 5.88
CA LEU A 84 -5.39 10.60 5.16
C LEU A 84 -6.39 10.91 4.05
N ILE A 85 -6.07 10.51 2.82
CA ILE A 85 -6.92 10.68 1.64
C ILE A 85 -7.19 9.30 1.04
N ALA A 86 -8.46 8.93 0.84
CA ALA A 86 -8.83 7.62 0.33
C ALA A 86 -9.85 7.75 -0.82
N PRO A 87 -9.42 7.68 -2.09
CA PRO A 87 -10.34 7.62 -3.23
C PRO A 87 -11.11 6.29 -3.25
N PHE A 88 -12.38 6.35 -3.63
CA PHE A 88 -13.20 5.20 -3.97
C PHE A 88 -12.93 4.76 -5.41
N LEU A 89 -12.36 3.57 -5.55
CA LEU A 89 -11.88 2.98 -6.80
C LEU A 89 -12.94 2.09 -7.48
N GLY A 90 -14.17 2.06 -6.95
CA GLY A 90 -15.27 1.23 -7.42
C GLY A 90 -15.50 0.00 -6.52
N TYR A 91 -16.62 -0.68 -6.72
CA TYR A 91 -17.01 -1.86 -5.95
C TYR A 91 -16.91 -3.10 -6.83
N GLU A 92 -16.18 -4.11 -6.35
CA GLU A 92 -16.06 -5.42 -6.98
C GLU A 92 -16.22 -6.51 -5.92
N TYR A 93 -16.86 -7.62 -6.29
CA TYR A 93 -17.23 -8.71 -5.39
C TYR A 93 -17.27 -10.04 -6.14
N ALA A 94 -17.03 -11.15 -5.43
CA ALA A 94 -17.08 -12.48 -6.02
C ALA A 94 -18.53 -12.93 -6.31
N VAL A 95 -18.71 -13.58 -7.47
CA VAL A 95 -19.94 -14.26 -7.89
C VAL A 95 -19.55 -15.64 -8.40
N GLY A 96 -19.60 -16.64 -7.53
CA GLY A 96 -19.01 -17.95 -7.83
C GLY A 96 -17.50 -17.85 -8.00
N ASP A 97 -16.99 -18.34 -9.13
CA ASP A 97 -15.55 -18.31 -9.47
C ASP A 97 -15.13 -17.05 -10.24
N THR A 98 -16.03 -16.09 -10.44
CA THR A 98 -15.74 -14.83 -11.15
C THR A 98 -15.95 -13.62 -10.24
N PHE A 99 -15.58 -12.44 -10.73
CA PHE A 99 -15.83 -11.17 -10.06
C PHE A 99 -16.80 -10.32 -10.89
N ALA A 100 -17.66 -9.58 -10.20
CA ALA A 100 -18.59 -8.62 -10.77
C ALA A 100 -18.42 -7.26 -10.09
N GLY A 101 -18.62 -6.18 -10.84
CA GLY A 101 -18.49 -4.84 -10.30
C GLY A 101 -17.95 -3.83 -11.29
N ASN A 102 -17.50 -2.69 -10.76
CA ASN A 102 -16.96 -1.57 -11.52
C ASN A 102 -15.65 -1.04 -10.94
N TYR A 103 -14.95 -1.83 -10.13
CA TYR A 103 -13.63 -1.46 -9.63
C TYR A 103 -12.68 -1.24 -10.82
N SER A 104 -12.00 -0.09 -10.83
CA SER A 104 -10.98 0.20 -11.83
C SER A 104 -9.99 1.23 -11.32
N VAL A 105 -8.73 0.97 -11.65
CA VAL A 105 -7.58 1.85 -11.38
C VAL A 105 -6.91 2.34 -12.67
N SER A 106 -7.53 2.13 -13.83
CA SER A 106 -6.96 2.54 -15.13
C SER A 106 -6.69 4.03 -15.20
N ASP A 107 -7.61 4.84 -14.65
CA ASP A 107 -7.53 6.29 -14.71
C ASP A 107 -6.28 6.83 -13.99
N LEU A 108 -5.84 6.14 -12.93
CA LEU A 108 -4.66 6.52 -12.14
C LEU A 108 -3.37 6.45 -12.98
N ALA A 109 -3.36 5.70 -14.08
CA ALA A 109 -2.22 5.61 -15.00
C ALA A 109 -2.21 6.76 -16.02
N THR A 110 -3.30 7.52 -16.13
CA THR A 110 -3.37 8.64 -17.05
C THR A 110 -2.36 9.71 -16.64
N ALA A 111 -1.64 10.28 -17.61
CA ALA A 111 -0.62 11.30 -17.36
C ALA A 111 -1.17 12.42 -16.47
N ASN A 112 -0.41 12.76 -15.42
CA ASN A 112 -0.72 13.78 -14.42
C ASN A 112 -2.06 13.59 -13.70
N TRP A 113 -2.65 12.37 -13.71
CA TRP A 113 -3.88 12.12 -12.94
C TRP A 113 -3.66 12.34 -11.45
N GLY A 114 -2.59 11.79 -10.88
CA GLY A 114 -2.24 11.98 -9.47
C GLY A 114 -2.02 13.44 -9.11
N GLU A 115 -1.35 14.21 -9.97
CA GLU A 115 -1.18 15.65 -9.78
C GLU A 115 -2.52 16.39 -9.69
N ARG A 116 -3.37 16.24 -10.70
CA ARG A 116 -4.69 16.89 -10.74
C ARG A 116 -5.57 16.47 -9.56
N TYR A 117 -5.54 15.18 -9.22
CA TYR A 117 -6.30 14.63 -8.12
C TYR A 117 -5.89 15.26 -6.78
N ILE A 118 -4.58 15.34 -6.52
CA ILE A 118 -4.05 15.97 -5.32
C ILE A 118 -4.42 17.46 -5.27
N GLU A 119 -4.27 18.19 -6.38
CA GLU A 119 -4.62 19.62 -6.43
C GLU A 119 -6.09 19.89 -6.11
N GLU A 120 -7.00 19.08 -6.65
CA GLU A 120 -8.44 19.22 -6.40
C GLU A 120 -8.79 18.93 -4.94
N ILE A 121 -8.21 17.89 -4.33
CA ILE A 121 -8.43 17.60 -2.91
C ILE A 121 -7.85 18.70 -2.02
N LEU A 122 -6.64 19.18 -2.30
CA LEU A 122 -6.04 20.30 -1.56
C LEU A 122 -6.85 21.59 -1.73
N GLY A 123 -7.36 21.87 -2.92
CA GLY A 123 -8.24 23.01 -3.17
C GLY A 123 -9.56 22.90 -2.40
N ALA A 124 -10.17 21.71 -2.36
CA ALA A 124 -11.39 21.47 -1.60
C ALA A 124 -11.16 21.57 -0.09
N LEU A 125 -10.02 21.06 0.40
CA LEU A 125 -9.64 21.14 1.81
C LEU A 125 -9.36 22.59 2.24
N ALA A 126 -8.68 23.39 1.39
CA ALA A 126 -8.44 24.80 1.68
C ALA A 126 -9.75 25.57 1.83
N ARG A 127 -10.71 25.35 0.92
CA ARG A 127 -12.06 25.94 1.01
C ARG A 127 -12.80 25.51 2.28
N PHE A 128 -12.74 24.22 2.62
CA PHE A 128 -13.35 23.70 3.84
C PHE A 128 -12.79 24.36 5.11
N LEU A 129 -11.47 24.58 5.16
CA LEU A 129 -10.79 25.23 6.29
C LEU A 129 -11.01 26.76 6.34
N GLY A 130 -11.89 27.32 5.51
CA GLY A 130 -12.19 28.75 5.48
C GLY A 130 -11.07 29.59 4.86
N LEU A 131 -10.15 28.96 4.15
CA LEU A 131 -9.06 29.65 3.49
C LEU A 131 -9.62 30.25 2.15
N SER A 132 -9.70 31.60 2.06
CA SER A 132 -10.02 32.44 0.87
C SER A 132 -9.07 32.37 -0.34
N SER A 133 -9.58 31.99 -1.52
CA SER A 133 -8.85 31.81 -2.79
C SER A 133 -8.01 32.98 -3.32
N THR A 134 -8.01 34.16 -2.69
CA THR A 134 -7.36 35.38 -3.18
C THR A 134 -5.95 35.65 -2.63
N SER A 135 -5.49 34.96 -1.57
CA SER A 135 -4.15 35.23 -0.99
C SER A 135 -3.57 34.15 -0.07
N ILE A 136 -3.87 32.87 -0.29
CA ILE A 136 -3.39 31.80 0.59
C ILE A 136 -2.28 31.03 -0.08
N PRO A 137 -1.21 30.66 0.64
CA PRO A 137 -0.34 29.60 0.17
C PRO A 137 -1.19 28.33 -0.07
N GLN A 138 -1.34 27.95 -1.34
CA GLN A 138 -1.88 26.66 -1.76
C GLN A 138 -1.35 25.58 -0.81
N LEU A 139 -2.24 24.85 -0.13
CA LEU A 139 -1.86 23.83 0.86
C LEU A 139 -0.72 23.00 0.28
N GLN A 140 0.40 22.97 0.98
CA GLN A 140 1.62 22.35 0.50
C GLN A 140 1.72 20.93 1.00
N ILE A 141 2.25 20.04 0.18
CA ILE A 141 2.63 18.70 0.64
C ILE A 141 4.07 18.74 1.17
N GLY A 142 4.22 18.35 2.44
CA GLY A 142 5.50 18.06 3.07
C GLY A 142 6.04 16.73 2.56
N LYS A 143 5.48 15.63 3.07
CA LYS A 143 5.72 14.27 2.61
C LYS A 143 4.45 13.69 2.00
N LEU A 144 4.63 12.93 0.93
CA LEU A 144 3.59 12.10 0.34
C LEU A 144 3.96 10.63 0.53
N ILE A 145 2.98 9.85 0.95
CA ILE A 145 3.06 8.40 1.05
C ILE A 145 1.86 7.82 0.32
N ILE A 146 2.09 6.78 -0.49
CA ILE A 146 1.01 6.01 -1.11
C ILE A 146 0.96 4.66 -0.40
N ALA A 147 -0.18 4.35 0.20
CA ALA A 147 -0.46 3.08 0.82
C ALA A 147 -1.58 2.36 0.05
N CYS A 148 -1.52 1.03 -0.01
CA CYS A 148 -2.56 0.27 -0.67
C CYS A 148 -2.78 -1.11 -0.05
N HIS A 149 -3.98 -1.64 -0.26
CA HIS A 149 -4.33 -3.01 0.08
C HIS A 149 -4.95 -3.73 -1.11
N SER A 150 -4.66 -5.03 -1.24
CA SER A 150 -5.34 -5.91 -2.19
C SER A 150 -5.21 -5.39 -3.63
N GLY A 151 -6.31 -5.34 -4.39
CA GLY A 151 -6.37 -4.76 -5.74
C GLY A 151 -5.85 -3.32 -5.86
N GLY A 152 -5.73 -2.59 -4.75
CA GLY A 152 -5.13 -1.26 -4.68
C GLY A 152 -3.64 -1.25 -5.09
N GLY A 153 -2.95 -2.39 -5.08
CA GLY A 153 -1.57 -2.52 -5.54
C GLY A 153 -1.37 -2.08 -7.00
N ASN A 154 -2.32 -2.44 -7.88
CA ASN A 154 -2.34 -1.95 -9.26
C ASN A 154 -2.53 -0.43 -9.32
N GLY A 155 -3.37 0.11 -8.42
CA GLY A 155 -3.58 1.55 -8.29
C GLY A 155 -2.30 2.27 -7.83
N MET A 156 -1.57 1.71 -6.87
CA MET A 156 -0.31 2.27 -6.38
C MET A 156 0.73 2.31 -7.48
N ARG A 157 0.87 1.20 -8.23
CA ARG A 157 1.73 1.12 -9.42
C ARG A 157 1.41 2.19 -10.46
N ASN A 158 0.14 2.45 -10.71
CA ASN A 158 -0.30 3.47 -11.66
C ASN A 158 -0.04 4.89 -11.12
N LEU A 159 -0.38 5.13 -9.85
CA LEU A 159 -0.33 6.45 -9.23
C LEU A 159 1.11 6.97 -9.10
N VAL A 160 2.09 6.11 -8.77
CA VAL A 160 3.50 6.55 -8.66
C VAL A 160 4.08 7.11 -9.97
N GLY A 161 3.45 6.80 -11.11
CA GLY A 161 3.82 7.32 -12.43
C GLY A 161 3.06 8.59 -12.85
N SER A 162 2.03 9.01 -12.11
CA SER A 162 1.13 10.11 -12.51
C SER A 162 1.12 11.29 -11.53
N LEU A 163 2.04 11.34 -10.57
CA LEU A 163 2.12 12.39 -9.55
C LEU A 163 2.57 13.76 -10.06
N GLY A 164 3.14 13.84 -11.27
CA GLY A 164 3.65 15.08 -11.85
C GLY A 164 4.59 15.82 -10.91
N LYS A 165 4.31 17.09 -10.61
CA LYS A 165 5.09 17.95 -9.70
C LYS A 165 5.20 17.42 -8.27
N TYR A 166 4.30 16.53 -7.85
CA TYR A 166 4.37 15.89 -6.52
C TYR A 166 5.31 14.69 -6.47
N GLN A 167 5.94 14.29 -7.58
CA GLN A 167 6.90 13.17 -7.58
C GLN A 167 8.02 13.38 -6.56
N GLY A 168 8.51 14.61 -6.40
CA GLY A 168 9.55 14.97 -5.43
C GLY A 168 9.10 14.94 -3.96
N LYS A 169 7.79 14.83 -3.71
CA LYS A 169 7.21 14.72 -2.36
C LYS A 169 6.98 13.28 -1.95
N LEU A 170 6.93 12.33 -2.90
CA LEU A 170 6.76 10.92 -2.60
C LEU A 170 7.99 10.40 -1.84
N THR A 171 7.77 9.95 -0.61
CA THR A 171 8.81 9.46 0.31
C THR A 171 8.74 7.95 0.50
N ALA A 172 7.54 7.37 0.49
CA ALA A 172 7.35 5.94 0.67
C ALA A 172 6.12 5.41 -0.08
N CYS A 173 6.17 4.12 -0.41
CA CYS A 173 5.04 3.31 -0.86
C CYS A 173 4.86 2.12 0.09
N TRP A 174 3.63 1.88 0.54
CA TRP A 174 3.30 0.80 1.49
C TRP A 174 2.26 -0.13 0.87
N GLY A 175 2.63 -1.39 0.63
CA GLY A 175 1.75 -2.40 0.07
C GLY A 175 1.37 -3.47 1.08
N PHE A 176 0.08 -3.76 1.18
CA PHE A 176 -0.46 -4.77 2.10
C PHE A 176 -1.20 -5.84 1.30
N ASP A 177 -0.62 -7.04 1.21
CA ASP A 177 -1.09 -8.21 0.43
C ASP A 177 -1.65 -7.80 -0.94
N CYS A 178 -0.82 -7.12 -1.75
CA CYS A 178 -1.27 -6.36 -2.92
C CYS A 178 -0.54 -6.64 -4.26
N LEU A 179 0.49 -7.50 -4.28
CA LEU A 179 1.27 -7.81 -5.49
C LEU A 179 0.71 -9.02 -6.24
N TYR A 180 -0.39 -8.82 -6.98
CA TYR A 180 -1.06 -9.88 -7.75
C TYR A 180 -0.57 -10.01 -9.20
N GLY A 181 0.12 -9.01 -9.72
CA GLY A 181 0.39 -8.80 -11.14
C GLY A 181 1.49 -9.69 -11.73
N ALA A 182 1.43 -11.01 -11.54
CA ALA A 182 2.37 -11.95 -12.16
C ALA A 182 2.29 -11.96 -13.70
N ASN A 183 1.12 -11.61 -14.24
CA ASN A 183 0.87 -11.53 -15.69
C ASN A 183 0.93 -10.08 -16.22
N ALA A 184 1.22 -9.09 -15.37
CA ALA A 184 1.43 -7.71 -15.81
C ALA A 184 2.74 -7.60 -16.60
N ARG A 185 2.90 -6.53 -17.39
CA ARG A 185 4.12 -6.29 -18.18
C ARG A 185 4.72 -4.91 -17.87
N PRO A 186 5.90 -4.83 -17.23
CA PRO A 186 6.56 -5.92 -16.47
C PRO A 186 5.67 -6.43 -15.32
N ASP A 187 5.95 -7.61 -14.77
CA ASP A 187 5.25 -8.08 -13.57
C ASP A 187 5.51 -7.17 -12.37
N ASP A 188 4.74 -7.32 -11.29
CA ASP A 188 4.83 -6.40 -10.15
C ASP A 188 6.20 -6.42 -9.48
N ALA A 189 6.80 -7.59 -9.27
CA ALA A 189 8.13 -7.68 -8.68
C ALA A 189 9.17 -6.93 -9.52
N THR A 190 9.15 -7.16 -10.83
CA THR A 190 10.09 -6.54 -11.77
C THR A 190 9.86 -5.05 -11.88
N PHE A 191 8.60 -4.60 -11.93
CA PHE A 191 8.24 -3.18 -11.92
C PHE A 191 8.82 -2.47 -10.70
N TRP A 192 8.55 -2.99 -9.51
CA TRP A 192 8.98 -2.35 -8.26
C TRP A 192 10.49 -2.37 -8.07
N TYR A 193 11.15 -3.46 -8.48
CA TYR A 193 12.62 -3.52 -8.51
C TYR A 193 13.22 -2.47 -9.44
N GLN A 194 12.69 -2.33 -10.65
CA GLN A 194 13.14 -1.30 -11.61
C GLN A 194 12.85 0.12 -11.09
N TRP A 195 11.67 0.33 -10.52
CA TRP A 195 11.26 1.61 -9.95
C TRP A 195 12.22 2.05 -8.83
N LEU A 196 12.56 1.15 -7.90
CA LEU A 196 13.53 1.46 -6.84
C LEU A 196 14.96 1.64 -7.38
N SER A 197 15.36 0.84 -8.36
CA SER A 197 16.71 0.94 -8.95
C SER A 197 16.93 2.29 -9.65
N GLY A 198 15.88 2.88 -10.22
CA GLY A 198 15.92 4.16 -10.92
C GLY A 198 15.65 5.40 -10.04
N GLN A 199 15.29 5.23 -8.76
CA GLN A 199 14.84 6.32 -7.90
C GLN A 199 15.67 6.40 -6.61
N SER A 200 16.35 7.52 -6.38
CA SER A 200 17.06 7.74 -5.13
C SER A 200 16.08 8.11 -4.00
N GLY A 201 16.29 7.53 -2.82
CA GLY A 201 15.73 8.00 -1.55
C GLY A 201 14.29 7.61 -1.19
N ARG A 202 13.52 6.93 -2.05
CA ARG A 202 12.14 6.50 -1.75
C ARG A 202 12.10 5.08 -1.22
N ALA A 203 11.29 4.84 -0.18
CA ALA A 203 11.09 3.52 0.40
C ALA A 203 9.92 2.76 -0.26
N LEU A 204 10.06 1.44 -0.37
CA LEU A 204 8.97 0.53 -0.66
C LEU A 204 8.90 -0.51 0.46
N GLU A 205 7.76 -0.59 1.13
CA GLU A 205 7.49 -1.58 2.16
C GLU A 205 6.32 -2.45 1.75
N ILE A 206 6.53 -3.75 1.62
CA ILE A 206 5.51 -4.74 1.25
C ILE A 206 5.33 -5.72 2.41
N VAL A 207 4.12 -5.86 2.91
CA VAL A 207 3.73 -6.96 3.79
C VAL A 207 2.82 -7.89 3.00
N TYR A 208 3.20 -9.15 2.84
CA TYR A 208 2.47 -10.09 1.98
C TYR A 208 1.84 -11.24 2.76
N GLY A 209 0.74 -11.75 2.23
CA GLY A 209 0.07 -12.96 2.68
C GLY A 209 0.14 -14.06 1.62
N PRO A 210 -0.69 -15.10 1.73
CA PRO A 210 -0.61 -16.27 0.86
C PRO A 210 -0.94 -15.95 -0.61
N SER A 211 -1.78 -14.92 -0.82
CA SER A 211 -2.35 -14.59 -2.11
C SER A 211 -1.36 -13.82 -3.01
N THR A 212 -0.46 -13.03 -2.42
CA THR A 212 0.58 -12.29 -3.17
C THR A 212 2.00 -12.80 -2.91
N LEU A 213 2.13 -13.94 -2.22
CA LEU A 213 3.41 -14.59 -1.90
C LEU A 213 4.34 -14.74 -3.11
N PRO A 214 3.90 -15.25 -4.29
CA PRO A 214 4.81 -15.48 -5.41
C PRO A 214 5.55 -14.22 -5.87
N GLN A 215 4.84 -13.11 -6.06
CA GLN A 215 5.44 -11.85 -6.50
C GLN A 215 6.24 -11.18 -5.37
N SER A 216 5.82 -11.34 -4.12
CA SER A 216 6.51 -10.73 -2.98
C SER A 216 7.84 -11.43 -2.69
N VAL A 217 7.87 -12.77 -2.69
CA VAL A 217 9.12 -13.55 -2.61
C VAL A 217 10.05 -13.23 -3.77
N LYS A 218 9.50 -13.11 -5.00
CA LYS A 218 10.29 -12.68 -6.16
C LYS A 218 10.92 -11.31 -5.91
N LEU A 219 10.14 -10.32 -5.47
CA LEU A 219 10.61 -8.96 -5.18
C LEU A 219 11.70 -8.95 -4.09
N ASP A 220 11.52 -9.73 -3.01
CA ASP A 220 12.52 -9.85 -1.95
C ASP A 220 13.85 -10.38 -2.50
N LEU A 221 13.81 -11.51 -3.21
CA LEU A 221 15.02 -12.17 -3.71
C LEU A 221 15.76 -11.32 -4.75
N ILE A 222 15.05 -10.66 -5.68
CA ILE A 222 15.70 -9.78 -6.66
C ILE A 222 16.23 -8.52 -5.99
N GLY A 223 15.48 -7.94 -5.05
CA GLY A 223 15.88 -6.72 -4.34
C GLY A 223 17.07 -6.94 -3.42
N ARG A 224 17.24 -8.14 -2.88
CA ARG A 224 18.43 -8.55 -2.11
C ARG A 224 19.59 -9.01 -2.98
N GLY A 225 19.42 -9.00 -4.31
CA GLY A 225 20.44 -9.41 -5.26
C GLY A 225 20.76 -10.91 -5.25
N LEU A 226 19.82 -11.73 -4.77
CA LEU A 226 19.88 -13.20 -4.68
C LEU A 226 19.26 -13.90 -5.89
N ALA A 227 18.40 -13.20 -6.63
CA ALA A 227 17.81 -13.69 -7.87
C ALA A 227 17.85 -12.67 -9.01
N THR A 228 17.76 -13.15 -10.24
CA THR A 228 17.44 -12.33 -11.42
C THR A 228 15.93 -12.11 -11.55
N THR A 229 15.51 -11.18 -12.40
CA THR A 229 14.09 -10.97 -12.73
C THR A 229 13.43 -12.20 -13.37
N ASP A 230 14.21 -13.17 -13.86
CA ASP A 230 13.74 -14.45 -14.36
C ASP A 230 13.62 -15.53 -13.27
N GLY A 231 13.96 -15.20 -12.02
CA GLY A 231 13.91 -16.13 -10.89
C GLY A 231 15.12 -17.07 -10.79
N ASN A 232 16.19 -16.83 -11.54
CA ASN A 232 17.44 -17.60 -11.44
C ASN A 232 18.27 -17.09 -10.26
N GLN A 233 18.96 -17.97 -9.55
CA GLN A 233 19.91 -17.57 -8.52
C GLN A 233 21.08 -16.77 -9.13
N THR A 234 21.52 -15.71 -8.44
CA THR A 234 22.67 -14.89 -8.85
C THR A 234 23.95 -15.32 -8.13
N GLN A 235 24.99 -15.61 -8.91
CA GLN A 235 26.36 -15.86 -8.42
C GLN A 235 27.36 -15.13 -9.34
N PRO A 236 28.16 -14.16 -8.83
CA PRO A 236 28.11 -13.60 -7.48
C PRO A 236 26.81 -12.83 -7.20
N GLN A 237 26.50 -12.61 -5.92
CA GLN A 237 25.35 -11.82 -5.51
C GLN A 237 25.46 -10.37 -6.01
N ARG A 238 24.32 -9.78 -6.35
CA ARG A 238 24.23 -8.37 -6.74
C ARG A 238 24.06 -7.49 -5.50
N PRO A 239 24.39 -6.19 -5.56
CA PRO A 239 24.11 -5.27 -4.46
C PRO A 239 22.62 -5.23 -4.11
N ALA A 240 22.31 -5.29 -2.81
CA ALA A 240 20.94 -5.18 -2.32
C ALA A 240 20.39 -3.74 -2.41
N LEU A 241 19.10 -3.61 -2.69
CA LEU A 241 18.35 -2.37 -2.63
C LEU A 241 18.17 -1.95 -1.16
N LYS A 242 18.70 -0.80 -0.79
CA LYS A 242 18.66 -0.31 0.60
C LYS A 242 17.29 0.17 1.07
N ASN A 243 16.42 0.54 0.14
CA ASN A 243 15.11 1.15 0.42
C ASN A 243 13.94 0.19 0.17
N LEU A 244 14.22 -1.12 0.09
CA LEU A 244 13.20 -2.16 -0.03
C LEU A 244 13.06 -2.90 1.30
N SER A 245 11.82 -3.05 1.77
CA SER A 245 11.46 -3.99 2.82
C SER A 245 10.33 -4.87 2.32
N VAL A 246 10.53 -6.19 2.34
CA VAL A 246 9.49 -7.17 2.04
C VAL A 246 9.39 -8.12 3.23
N SER A 247 8.21 -8.21 3.83
CA SER A 247 8.00 -8.98 5.05
C SER A 247 6.78 -9.88 4.93
N LEU A 248 6.88 -11.07 5.51
CA LEU A 248 5.73 -11.95 5.61
C LEU A 248 4.81 -11.44 6.73
N GLY A 249 3.54 -11.22 6.42
CA GLY A 249 2.53 -10.96 7.42
C GLY A 249 2.18 -12.24 8.16
N HIS A 250 2.50 -12.31 9.45
CA HIS A 250 2.19 -13.47 10.28
C HIS A 250 1.30 -13.08 11.45
N HIS A 251 0.42 -14.01 11.85
CA HIS A 251 -0.50 -13.81 12.96
C HIS A 251 0.08 -14.48 14.20
N ASP A 252 0.27 -13.70 15.27
CA ASP A 252 0.61 -14.28 16.57
C ASP A 252 -0.67 -14.36 17.41
N LEU A 253 -1.04 -15.59 17.82
CA LEU A 253 -2.03 -15.85 18.85
C LEU A 253 -1.29 -15.97 20.19
N PHE A 254 -1.22 -14.87 20.96
CA PHE A 254 -0.71 -14.98 22.33
C PHE A 254 -1.86 -15.40 23.26
N PRO A 255 -1.74 -16.50 24.01
CA PRO A 255 -2.68 -16.87 25.06
C PRO A 255 -2.44 -15.98 26.28
N ALA A 256 -2.96 -14.75 26.24
CA ALA A 256 -3.10 -13.89 27.41
C ALA A 256 -4.35 -13.03 27.24
N PHE A 257 -5.28 -13.12 28.20
CA PHE A 257 -6.44 -12.23 28.34
C PHE A 257 -7.50 -12.26 27.24
N GLY A 258 -7.79 -13.42 26.64
CA GLY A 258 -9.06 -13.67 25.95
C GLY A 258 -9.30 -12.91 24.64
N GLN A 259 -8.39 -12.05 24.18
CA GLN A 259 -8.31 -11.52 22.82
C GLN A 259 -6.99 -10.76 22.63
N MET A 260 -6.37 -10.93 21.44
CA MET A 260 -5.80 -9.88 20.57
C MET A 260 -4.92 -10.57 19.52
N VAL A 261 -5.39 -10.61 18.27
CA VAL A 261 -4.60 -11.11 17.13
C VAL A 261 -3.76 -9.97 16.59
N ARG A 262 -2.43 -10.09 16.66
CA ARG A 262 -1.51 -9.11 16.06
C ARG A 262 -0.92 -9.70 14.80
N VAL A 263 -0.99 -8.95 13.70
CA VAL A 263 -0.15 -9.24 12.54
C VAL A 263 1.19 -8.56 12.74
N ASN A 264 2.24 -9.37 12.83
CA ASN A 264 3.62 -8.91 12.90
C ASN A 264 4.29 -9.16 11.55
N ASP A 265 5.18 -8.23 11.19
CA ASP A 265 6.16 -8.47 10.16
C ASP A 265 7.15 -9.49 10.73
N LEU A 266 7.24 -10.69 10.15
CA LEU A 266 8.29 -11.62 10.58
C LEU A 266 9.67 -11.07 10.22
N ASP A 267 10.62 -11.31 11.12
CA ASP A 267 12.04 -11.04 10.86
C ASP A 267 12.46 -11.75 9.56
N PRO A 268 12.97 -11.01 8.54
CA PRO A 268 13.45 -11.62 7.31
C PRO A 268 14.48 -12.73 7.55
N ALA A 269 15.35 -12.59 8.56
CA ALA A 269 16.35 -13.61 8.89
C ALA A 269 15.71 -14.90 9.43
N PHE A 270 14.53 -14.82 10.04
CA PHE A 270 13.75 -16.00 10.44
C PHE A 270 13.09 -16.66 9.22
N VAL A 271 12.46 -15.87 8.35
CA VAL A 271 11.83 -16.38 7.12
C VAL A 271 12.85 -17.04 6.19
N ASP A 272 14.06 -16.48 6.10
CA ASP A 272 15.17 -16.98 5.28
C ASP A 272 15.56 -18.42 5.58
N ARG A 273 15.49 -18.83 6.85
CA ARG A 273 15.82 -20.21 7.27
C ARG A 273 14.96 -21.25 6.57
N PHE A 274 13.76 -20.85 6.15
CA PHE A 274 12.82 -21.70 5.42
C PHE A 274 12.87 -21.39 3.92
N MET A 275 12.90 -20.10 3.56
CA MET A 275 12.82 -19.65 2.18
C MET A 275 14.00 -20.13 1.32
N ILE A 276 15.22 -20.07 1.85
CA ILE A 276 16.43 -20.41 1.09
C ILE A 276 17.04 -21.68 1.72
N PRO A 277 17.08 -22.82 0.99
CA PRO A 277 17.69 -24.04 1.51
C PRO A 277 19.13 -23.79 1.95
N GLN A 278 19.49 -24.23 3.16
CA GLN A 278 20.87 -24.17 3.64
C GLN A 278 21.74 -25.12 2.83
N VAL A 279 22.98 -24.71 2.55
CA VAL A 279 23.92 -25.44 1.66
C VAL A 279 24.19 -26.88 2.11
N ALA A 280 23.99 -27.21 3.38
CA ALA A 280 24.16 -28.55 3.94
C ALA A 280 23.11 -29.59 3.46
N ASP A 281 21.96 -29.14 2.93
CA ASP A 281 20.85 -30.02 2.56
C ASP A 281 20.80 -30.38 1.05
N GLN A 282 21.82 -30.01 0.27
CA GLN A 282 21.84 -30.30 -1.17
C GLN A 282 22.66 -31.55 -1.51
N PRO A 283 22.06 -32.57 -2.15
CA PRO A 283 22.82 -33.73 -2.64
C PRO A 283 23.84 -33.28 -3.70
N ARG A 284 25.06 -33.83 -3.61
CA ARG A 284 26.26 -33.42 -4.36
C ARG A 284 26.17 -33.58 -5.90
N HIS A 285 25.10 -34.17 -6.42
CA HIS A 285 24.87 -34.36 -7.85
C HIS A 285 23.43 -34.01 -8.21
N LYS A 286 23.15 -32.72 -8.41
CA LYS A 286 21.93 -32.27 -9.11
C LYS A 286 22.29 -31.75 -10.50
N PRO A 287 21.43 -31.97 -11.51
CA PRO A 287 21.54 -31.32 -12.81
C PRO A 287 21.61 -29.80 -12.67
N ALA A 288 22.12 -29.11 -13.70
CA ALA A 288 22.07 -27.66 -13.74
C ALA A 288 20.61 -27.20 -13.52
N PRO A 289 20.35 -26.26 -12.60
CA PRO A 289 19.00 -25.85 -12.25
C PRO A 289 18.27 -25.25 -13.46
N GLN A 290 17.00 -25.61 -13.62
CA GLN A 290 16.15 -25.07 -14.67
C GLN A 290 15.87 -23.58 -14.44
N ARG A 291 15.56 -22.85 -15.51
CA ARG A 291 15.25 -21.41 -15.43
C ARG A 291 14.09 -21.18 -14.45
N GLY A 292 14.31 -20.31 -13.46
CA GLY A 292 13.32 -19.96 -12.44
C GLY A 292 13.14 -20.99 -11.31
N GLU A 293 13.84 -22.13 -11.33
CA GLU A 293 13.70 -23.20 -10.33
C GLU A 293 14.01 -22.70 -8.91
N PHE A 294 15.03 -21.84 -8.77
CA PHE A 294 15.39 -21.22 -7.48
C PHE A 294 14.21 -20.47 -6.85
N LEU A 295 13.55 -19.60 -7.62
CA LEU A 295 12.38 -18.87 -7.16
C LEU A 295 11.21 -19.80 -6.83
N GLN A 296 10.94 -20.81 -7.66
CA GLN A 296 9.84 -21.74 -7.41
C GLN A 296 10.03 -22.53 -6.10
N HIS A 297 11.25 -22.98 -5.82
CA HIS A 297 11.57 -23.61 -4.54
C HIS A 297 11.40 -22.65 -3.36
N ALA A 298 11.88 -21.41 -3.46
CA ALA A 298 11.71 -20.42 -2.40
C ALA A 298 10.22 -20.15 -2.08
N ILE A 299 9.40 -19.98 -3.12
CA ILE A 299 7.94 -19.80 -3.01
C ILE A 299 7.31 -21.01 -2.32
N SER A 300 7.65 -22.22 -2.75
CA SER A 300 7.11 -23.47 -2.21
C SER A 300 7.48 -23.65 -0.73
N ASN A 301 8.72 -23.35 -0.36
CA ASN A 301 9.20 -23.48 1.01
C ASN A 301 8.47 -22.53 1.96
N VAL A 302 8.35 -21.24 1.61
CA VAL A 302 7.61 -20.27 2.43
C VAL A 302 6.15 -20.69 2.57
N ARG A 303 5.50 -21.10 1.46
CA ARG A 303 4.11 -21.55 1.48
C ARG A 303 3.90 -22.77 2.41
N SER A 304 4.87 -23.67 2.47
CA SER A 304 4.80 -24.87 3.30
C SER A 304 5.13 -24.60 4.77
N ALA A 305 6.05 -23.68 5.05
CA ALA A 305 6.52 -23.38 6.40
C ALA A 305 5.54 -22.50 7.20
N PHE A 306 4.75 -21.66 6.53
CA PHE A 306 3.92 -20.65 7.19
C PHE A 306 2.42 -20.87 6.89
N PRO A 307 1.64 -21.41 7.83
CA PRO A 307 0.20 -21.50 7.68
C PRO A 307 -0.46 -20.12 7.80
N PHE A 308 -1.51 -19.88 7.00
CA PHE A 308 -2.24 -18.62 6.95
C PHE A 308 -3.70 -18.79 7.38
N PRO A 309 -4.21 -17.97 8.31
CA PRO A 309 -5.61 -18.00 8.67
C PRO A 309 -6.45 -17.37 7.55
N LYS A 310 -7.73 -17.75 7.49
CA LYS A 310 -8.65 -17.35 6.43
C LYS A 310 -8.75 -15.82 6.24
N ASP A 311 -8.66 -15.06 7.33
CA ASP A 311 -8.87 -13.60 7.32
C ASP A 311 -7.57 -12.78 7.33
N ILE A 312 -6.40 -13.43 7.12
CA ILE A 312 -5.09 -12.76 7.19
C ILE A 312 -4.99 -11.55 6.26
N HIS A 313 -5.70 -11.58 5.13
CA HIS A 313 -5.68 -10.56 4.09
C HIS A 313 -5.96 -9.14 4.63
N TYR A 314 -7.05 -8.96 5.38
CA TYR A 314 -7.38 -7.65 5.97
C TYR A 314 -6.61 -7.38 7.27
N MET A 315 -6.18 -8.43 7.97
CA MET A 315 -5.35 -8.27 9.16
C MET A 315 -3.97 -7.69 8.80
N ILE A 316 -3.41 -8.07 7.64
CA ILE A 316 -2.16 -7.49 7.10
C ILE A 316 -2.33 -6.00 6.83
N ALA A 317 -3.42 -5.59 6.18
CA ALA A 317 -3.71 -4.17 5.96
C ALA A 317 -3.82 -3.39 7.28
N ARG A 318 -4.58 -3.93 8.24
CA ARG A 318 -4.79 -3.27 9.53
C ARG A 318 -3.52 -3.18 10.37
N GLY A 319 -2.78 -4.28 10.53
CA GLY A 319 -1.57 -4.29 11.35
C GLY A 319 -0.40 -3.58 10.67
N GLY A 320 -0.25 -3.82 9.36
CA GLY A 320 0.82 -3.26 8.56
C GLY A 320 0.74 -1.73 8.48
N PHE A 321 -0.45 -1.18 8.21
CA PHE A 321 -0.63 0.27 8.10
C PHE A 321 -0.31 0.99 9.41
N PHE A 322 -0.81 0.49 10.54
CA PHE A 322 -0.58 1.07 11.86
C PHE A 322 0.90 1.05 12.26
N SER A 323 1.58 -0.07 11.98
CA SER A 323 3.01 -0.24 12.23
C SER A 323 3.85 0.80 11.49
N ARG A 324 3.47 1.15 10.25
CA ARG A 324 4.18 2.15 9.45
C ARG A 324 3.86 3.56 9.90
N LEU A 325 2.58 3.87 10.18
CA LEU A 325 2.19 5.16 10.75
C LEU A 325 2.95 5.47 12.04
N SER A 326 3.13 4.49 12.92
CA SER A 326 3.84 4.66 14.20
C SER A 326 5.30 5.11 14.04
N LYS A 327 5.91 4.84 12.88
CA LYS A 327 7.32 5.17 12.55
C LYS A 327 7.51 6.52 11.86
N LEU A 328 6.42 7.22 11.48
CA LEU A 328 6.48 8.55 10.84
C LEU A 328 7.01 9.64 11.77
#